data_AF-A0AAD9TS78-F1
#
_entry.id   AF-A0AAD9TS78-F1
#
_cell.length_a   1.000
_cell.length_b   1.000
_cell.length_c   1.000
_cell.angle_alpha   90.00
_cell.angle_beta   90.00
_cell.angle_gamma   90.00
#
_symmetry.space_group_name_H-M   'P 1'
#
loop_
_entity.id
_entity.type
_entity.pdbx_description
1 polymer ?
#
loop_
_entity_poly.entity_id
_entity_poly.type
_entity_poly.pdbx_seq_one_letter_code
_entity_poly.pdbx_strand_id
1 'polypeptide(L)' 'MLAYGLPVYATDAYIKIEKSTAIESLKRFCRVVVEVFAKEYLRSPNATDIAKLLRIGKYRGTNNDINVLEQHYNIYGIL' A
#
# COMPACT_ATOMS: atom_id res chain seq x y z
N MET A 1 -20.79 -49.93 6.10
CA MET A 1 -20.49 -48.75 5.28
C MET A 1 -19.43 -47.94 6.04
N LEU A 2 -18.28 -47.71 5.40
CA LEU A 2 -17.00 -47.18 5.95
C LEU A 2 -17.21 -45.83 6.69
N ALA A 3 -16.79 -45.71 7.95
CA ALA A 3 -15.48 -45.24 8.43
C ALA A 3 -15.25 -43.72 8.22
N TYR A 4 -14.87 -43.02 9.29
CA TYR A 4 -14.53 -41.58 9.38
C TYR A 4 -15.70 -40.59 9.35
N GLY A 5 -16.48 -40.57 10.42
CA GLY A 5 -17.22 -39.38 10.84
C GLY A 5 -16.27 -38.29 11.35
N LEU A 6 -15.38 -37.79 10.50
CA LEU A 6 -14.78 -36.47 10.74
C LEU A 6 -15.83 -35.47 10.26
N PRO A 7 -16.42 -34.66 11.15
CA PRO A 7 -17.62 -33.93 10.81
C PRO A 7 -17.23 -32.86 9.79
N VAL A 8 -18.01 -32.72 8.72
CA VAL A 8 -17.95 -31.57 7.78
C VAL A 8 -17.79 -30.21 8.51
N TYR A 9 -18.23 -30.13 9.76
CA TYR A 9 -18.02 -28.99 10.68
C TYR A 9 -16.57 -28.76 11.12
N ALA A 10 -15.76 -29.81 11.31
CA ALA A 10 -14.35 -29.67 11.65
C ALA A 10 -13.57 -29.03 10.49
N THR A 11 -13.88 -29.41 9.25
CA THR A 11 -13.27 -28.82 8.06
C THR A 11 -13.69 -27.35 7.85
N ASP A 12 -14.96 -27.01 8.05
CA ASP A 12 -15.44 -25.62 7.94
C ASP A 12 -14.86 -24.73 9.06
N ALA A 13 -14.87 -25.21 10.31
CA ALA A 13 -14.29 -24.50 11.44
C ALA A 13 -12.79 -24.26 11.25
N TYR A 14 -12.07 -25.27 10.76
CA TYR A 14 -10.64 -25.17 10.48
C TYR A 14 -10.35 -24.14 9.37
N ILE A 15 -11.07 -24.21 8.24
CA ILE A 15 -10.96 -23.22 7.14
C ILE A 15 -11.29 -21.81 7.63
N LYS A 16 -12.29 -21.66 8.51
CA LYS A 16 -12.69 -20.36 9.08
C LYS A 16 -11.61 -19.81 10.02
N ILE A 17 -11.00 -20.65 10.85
CA ILE A 17 -9.88 -20.28 11.71
C ILE A 17 -8.68 -19.87 10.85
N GLU A 18 -8.28 -20.67 9.86
CA GLU A 18 -7.19 -20.34 8.95
C GLU A 18 -7.41 -19.01 8.22
N LYS A 19 -8.61 -18.77 7.68
CA LYS A 19 -8.98 -17.49 7.07
C LYS A 19 -8.86 -16.34 8.07
N SER A 20 -9.32 -16.53 9.31
CA SER A 20 -9.23 -15.49 10.34
C SER A 20 -7.77 -15.18 10.72
N THR A 21 -6.92 -16.21 10.83
CA THR A 21 -5.49 -16.08 11.12
C THR A 21 -4.73 -15.41 9.98
N ALA A 22 -5.07 -15.73 8.72
CA ALA A 22 -4.49 -15.08 7.56
C ALA A 22 -4.85 -13.57 7.50
N ILE A 23 -6.12 -13.23 7.78
CA ILE A 23 -6.57 -11.84 7.86
C ILE A 23 -5.85 -11.08 8.98
N GLU A 24 -5.73 -11.67 10.16
CA GLU A 24 -5.04 -11.05 11.30
C GLU A 24 -3.54 -10.85 11.01
N SER A 25 -2.90 -11.85 10.39
CA SER A 25 -1.50 -11.76 9.95
C SER A 25 -1.32 -10.64 8.93
N LEU A 26 -2.23 -10.51 7.96
CA LEU A 26 -2.19 -9.44 6.97
C LEU A 26 -2.39 -8.06 7.61
N LYS A 27 -3.33 -7.93 8.56
CA LYS A 27 -3.52 -6.67 9.30
C LYS A 27 -2.26 -6.25 10.05
N ARG A 28 -1.61 -7.19 10.74
CA ARG A 28 -0.34 -6.93 11.46
C ARG A 28 0.77 -6.54 10.50
N PHE A 29 0.89 -7.24 9.38
CA PHE A 29 1.85 -6.90 8.34
C PHE A 29 1.64 -5.48 7.81
N CYS A 30 0.40 -5.15 7.40
CA CYS A 30 0.07 -3.82 6.91
C CYS A 30 0.34 -2.74 7.97
N ARG A 31 0.04 -3.02 9.24
CA ARG A 31 0.34 -2.08 10.34
C ARG A 31 1.84 -1.80 10.43
N VAL A 32 2.69 -2.83 10.40
CA VAL A 32 4.15 -2.65 10.45
C VAL A 32 4.64 -1.89 9.22
N VAL A 33 4.14 -2.21 8.02
CA VAL A 33 4.48 -1.47 6.79
C VAL A 33 4.13 0.01 6.94
N VAL A 34 2.93 0.32 7.43
CA VAL A 34 2.53 1.72 7.68
C VAL A 34 3.44 2.35 8.73
N GLU A 35 3.70 1.70 9.86
CA GLU A 35 4.58 2.25 10.91
C GLU A 35 6.00 2.55 10.39
N VAL A 36 6.55 1.70 9.52
CA VAL A 36 7.89 1.88 8.94
C VAL A 36 7.91 3.00 7.89
N PHE A 37 6.91 3.06 7.01
CA PHE A 37 6.95 3.90 5.81
C PHE A 37 6.10 5.16 5.89
N ALA A 38 5.20 5.28 6.88
CA ALA A 38 4.27 6.41 6.99
C ALA A 38 4.98 7.76 7.01
N LYS A 39 6.08 7.86 7.75
CA LYS A 39 6.83 9.11 7.87
C LYS A 39 7.35 9.61 6.52
N GLU A 40 7.75 8.69 5.64
CA GLU A 40 8.33 9.05 4.35
C GLU A 40 7.27 9.21 3.26
N TYR A 41 6.26 8.34 3.23
CA TYR A 41 5.31 8.23 2.11
C TYR A 41 3.91 8.76 2.40
N LEU A 42 3.49 8.88 3.66
CA LEU A 42 2.18 9.45 4.02
C LEU A 42 2.26 10.94 4.39
N ARG A 43 3.46 11.53 4.40
CA ARG A 43 3.60 12.98 4.52
C ARG A 43 3.29 13.69 3.20
N SER A 44 3.01 14.99 3.27
CA SER A 44 2.95 15.82 2.07
C SER A 44 4.33 15.81 1.36
N PRO A 45 4.37 15.70 0.01
CA PRO A 45 5.60 15.82 -0.76
C PRO A 45 6.29 17.16 -0.50
N ASN A 46 7.61 17.14 -0.38
CA ASN A 46 8.43 18.35 -0.31
C ASN A 46 9.03 18.66 -1.68
N ALA A 47 9.72 19.80 -1.80
CA ALA A 47 10.36 20.23 -3.04
C ALA A 47 11.28 19.16 -3.65
N THR A 48 12.03 18.42 -2.82
CA THR A 48 12.92 17.34 -3.28
C THR A 48 12.16 16.14 -3.84
N ASP A 49 11.05 15.74 -3.23
CA ASP A 49 10.24 14.63 -3.75
C ASP A 49 9.58 15.00 -5.06
N ILE A 50 9.06 16.23 -5.15
CA ILE A 50 8.46 16.76 -6.37
C ILE A 50 9.52 16.80 -7.48
N ALA A 51 10.71 17.34 -7.21
CA ALA A 51 11.80 17.36 -8.19
C ALA A 51 12.21 15.95 -8.66
N LYS A 52 12.27 14.97 -7.75
CA LYS A 52 12.54 13.56 -8.10
C LYS A 52 11.42 12.99 -8.98
N LEU A 53 10.16 13.23 -8.64
CA LEU A 53 9.00 12.77 -9.42
C LEU A 53 8.99 13.39 -10.82
N LEU A 54 9.24 14.70 -10.93
CA LEU A 54 9.36 15.39 -12.22
C LEU A 54 10.49 14.79 -13.08
N ARG A 55 11.64 14.47 -12.49
CA ARG A 55 12.77 13.84 -13.21
C ARG A 55 12.40 12.45 -13.74
N ILE A 56 11.80 11.61 -12.90
CA ILE A 56 11.37 10.26 -13.27
C ILE A 56 10.28 10.32 -14.34
N GLY A 57 9.31 11.21 -14.18
CA GLY A 57 8.23 11.37 -15.14
C GLY A 57 8.72 11.84 -16.51
N LYS A 58 9.67 12.80 -16.55
CA LYS A 58 10.29 13.27 -17.80
C LYS A 58 11.03 12.14 -18.52
N TYR A 59 11.66 11.23 -17.77
CA TYR A 59 12.31 10.04 -18.33
C TYR A 59 11.30 9.01 -18.86
N ARG A 60 10.14 8.86 -18.20
CA ARG A 60 9.13 7.84 -18.53
C ARG A 60 8.06 8.31 -19.53
N GLY A 61 8.08 9.58 -19.96
CA GLY A 61 7.13 10.15 -20.92
C GLY A 61 5.71 10.35 -20.38
N THR A 62 5.52 10.35 -19.05
CA THR A 62 4.21 10.48 -18.41
C THR A 62 3.82 11.96 -18.29
N ASN A 63 3.27 12.55 -19.35
CA ASN A 63 3.08 14.00 -19.43
C ASN A 63 1.96 14.58 -18.54
N ASN A 64 0.98 13.76 -18.12
CA ASN A 64 -0.23 14.27 -17.49
C ASN A 64 -0.04 14.61 -16.00
N ASP A 65 0.58 13.72 -15.22
CA ASP A 65 0.71 13.89 -13.77
C ASP A 65 1.83 14.88 -13.38
N ILE A 66 2.84 15.03 -14.25
CA ILE A 66 3.97 15.95 -14.06
C ILE A 66 3.49 17.41 -14.12
N ASN A 67 2.57 17.72 -15.05
CA ASN A 67 2.16 19.09 -15.33
C ASN A 67 1.37 19.70 -14.16
N VAL A 68 0.60 18.88 -13.43
CA VAL A 68 -0.12 19.30 -12.22
C VAL A 68 0.86 19.64 -11.07
N LEU A 69 1.92 18.83 -10.92
CA LEU A 69 2.94 19.07 -9.89
C LEU A 69 3.82 20.27 -10.21
N GLU A 70 4.13 20.49 -11.49
CA GLU A 70 4.91 21.64 -11.97
C GLU A 70 4.14 22.96 -11.77
N GLN A 71 2.83 22.99 -12.06
CA GLN A 71 2.03 24.19 -11.79
C GLN A 71 1.93 24.50 -10.29
N HIS A 72 1.72 23.49 -9.44
CA HIS A 72 1.67 23.70 -8.00
C HIS A 72 3.02 24.23 -7.46
N TYR A 73 4.16 23.64 -7.85
CA TYR A 73 5.48 24.12 -7.44
C TYR A 73 5.73 25.58 -7.87
N ASN A 74 5.36 25.92 -9.11
CA ASN A 74 5.59 27.25 -9.68
C ASN A 74 4.66 28.32 -9.06
N ILE A 75 3.45 27.94 -8.65
CA ILE A 75 2.49 28.84 -7.97
C ILE A 75 2.93 29.15 -6.53
N TYR A 76 3.50 28.18 -5.80
CA TYR A 76 3.89 28.37 -4.39
C TYR A 76 5.31 28.88 -4.17
N GLY A 77 6.11 29.08 -5.23
CA GLY A 77 7.34 29.89 -5.18
C GLY A 77 8.41 29.42 -4.18
N ILE A 78 8.55 28.10 -3.96
CA ILE A 78 9.64 27.56 -3.15
C ILE A 78 10.87 27.46 -4.07
N LEU A 79 11.87 28.31 -3.82
CA LEU A 79 13.14 28.40 -4.56
C LEU A 79 13.93 27.09 -4.51
#